data_AF-A0A1W9GE81-F1
#
_entry.id   AF-A0A1W9GE81-F1
#
_cell.length_a   1.000
_cell.length_b   1.000
_cell.length_c   1.000
_cell.angle_alpha   90.00
_cell.angle_beta   90.00
_cell.angle_gamma   90.00
#
_symmetry.space_group_name_H-M   'P 1'
#
loop_
_entity.id
_entity.type
_entity.pdbx_description
1 polymer ?
#
loop_
_entity_poly.entity_id
_entity_poly.type
_entity_poly.pdbx_seq_one_letter_code
_entity_poly.pdbx_strand_id
1 'polypeptide(L)'
;MSNGDQILRAHATISSLRTNLPTDYEVEEMWVKEFNGALRKIEAATSMDLGEFKVTEDLLYRSVASGNYLTGKVNYRDGLWCRRETLLHKIDSVLRYFTGLQSGQDRQIDFKRS
;
A
#
# COMPACT_ATOMS: atom_id res chain seq x y z
N MET A 1 22.87 0.22 9.39
CA MET A 1 21.56 0.74 9.86
C MET A 1 20.89 -0.39 10.62
N SER A 2 20.21 -0.10 11.73
CA SER A 2 19.48 -1.14 12.47
C SER A 2 18.18 -1.51 11.73
N ASN A 3 17.70 -2.74 11.92
CA ASN A 3 16.40 -3.17 11.38
C ASN A 3 15.27 -2.25 11.88
N GLY A 4 15.36 -1.74 13.11
CA GLY A 4 14.40 -0.78 13.67
C GLY A 4 14.33 0.54 12.89
N ASP A 5 15.46 1.13 12.49
CA ASP A 5 15.48 2.36 11.68
C ASP A 5 14.88 2.12 10.28
N GLN A 6 15.13 0.95 9.67
CA GLN A 6 14.53 0.59 8.38
C GLN A 6 13.00 0.46 8.47
N ILE A 7 12.50 -0.19 9.52
CA ILE A 7 11.05 -0.34 9.77
C ILE A 7 10.41 1.03 10.00
N LEU A 8 11.01 1.88 10.84
CA LEU A 8 10.49 3.23 11.10
C LEU A 8 10.42 4.09 9.84
N ARG A 9 11.46 4.06 9.00
CA ARG A 9 11.47 4.77 7.72
C ARG A 9 10.40 4.24 6.78
N ALA A 10 10.26 2.93 6.65
CA ALA A 10 9.23 2.32 5.81
C ALA A 10 7.81 2.66 6.30
N HIS A 11 7.57 2.61 7.61
CA HIS A 11 6.31 3.02 8.22
C HIS A 11 6.01 4.51 7.97
N ALA A 12 7.01 5.38 8.09
CA ALA A 12 6.88 6.80 7.78
C ALA A 12 6.53 7.03 6.30
N THR A 13 7.16 6.29 5.37
CA THR A 13 6.79 6.32 3.94
C THR A 13 5.34 5.91 3.72
N ILE A 14 4.90 4.78 4.28
CA ILE A 14 3.50 4.30 4.13
C ILE A 14 2.50 5.32 4.69
N SER A 15 2.81 5.88 5.87
CA SER A 15 1.98 6.93 6.49
C SER A 15 1.91 8.20 5.64
N SER A 16 3.03 8.60 5.04
CA SER A 16 3.08 9.76 4.13
C SER A 16 2.28 9.52 2.85
N LEU A 17 2.37 8.32 2.27
CA LEU A 17 1.59 7.95 1.08
C LEU A 17 0.09 8.12 1.34
N ARG A 18 -0.40 7.65 2.50
CA ARG A 18 -1.82 7.79 2.89
C ARG A 18 -2.35 9.22 2.78
N THR A 19 -1.54 10.21 3.16
CA THR A 19 -1.96 11.62 3.21
C THR A 19 -1.69 12.38 1.92
N ASN A 20 -0.76 11.90 1.10
CA ASN A 20 -0.25 12.64 -0.08
C ASN A 20 -0.65 12.02 -1.42
N LEU A 21 -1.37 10.90 -1.44
CA LEU A 21 -1.87 10.33 -2.69
C LEU A 21 -2.72 11.34 -3.46
N PRO A 22 -2.54 11.45 -4.81
CA PRO A 22 -3.38 12.27 -5.66
C PRO A 22 -4.86 12.00 -5.41
N THR A 23 -5.72 13.02 -5.54
CA THR A 23 -7.16 12.88 -5.28
C THR A 23 -7.95 12.35 -6.48
N ASP A 24 -7.27 12.09 -7.59
CA ASP A 24 -7.86 11.51 -8.80
C ASP A 24 -8.41 10.09 -8.56
N TYR A 25 -9.28 9.64 -9.46
CA TYR A 25 -9.84 8.29 -9.42
C TYR A 25 -8.75 7.21 -9.50
N GLU A 26 -7.68 7.50 -10.22
CA GLU A 26 -6.59 6.58 -10.53
C GLU A 26 -5.27 7.25 -10.19
N VAL A 27 -4.31 6.43 -9.78
CA VAL A 27 -2.96 6.86 -9.45
C VAL A 27 -1.97 6.08 -10.30
N GLU A 28 -0.90 6.75 -10.70
CA GLU A 28 0.17 6.12 -11.47
C GLU A 28 0.86 5.01 -10.68
N GLU A 29 1.36 4.01 -11.41
CA GLU A 29 2.11 2.88 -10.88
C GLU A 29 3.28 3.30 -9.97
N MET A 30 3.85 4.49 -10.15
CA MET A 30 4.92 4.98 -9.28
C MET A 30 4.53 4.97 -7.79
N TRP A 31 3.28 5.29 -7.47
CA TRP A 31 2.77 5.29 -6.08
C TRP A 31 2.65 3.86 -5.53
N VAL A 32 2.24 2.93 -6.39
CA VAL A 32 2.19 1.49 -6.07
C VAL A 32 3.60 0.95 -5.83
N LYS A 33 4.56 1.31 -6.67
CA LYS A 33 5.97 0.92 -6.54
C LYS A 33 6.58 1.43 -5.24
N GLU A 34 6.29 2.67 -4.86
CA GLU A 34 6.76 3.24 -3.59
C GLU A 34 6.17 2.50 -2.39
N PHE A 35 4.86 2.24 -2.41
CA PHE A 35 4.18 1.46 -1.37
C PHE A 35 4.72 0.03 -1.23
N ASN A 36 4.73 -0.74 -2.33
CA ASN A 36 5.27 -2.11 -2.34
C ASN A 36 6.77 -2.15 -2.01
N GLY A 37 7.51 -1.08 -2.35
CA GLY A 37 8.91 -0.89 -1.96
C GLY A 37 9.08 -0.72 -0.46
N ALA A 38 8.20 0.04 0.20
CA ALA A 38 8.20 0.18 1.65
C ALA A 38 7.87 -1.15 2.35
N LEU A 39 6.86 -1.89 1.85
CA LEU A 39 6.53 -3.22 2.38
C LEU A 39 7.73 -4.18 2.32
N ARG A 40 8.43 -4.25 1.18
CA ARG A 40 9.62 -5.10 1.02
C ARG A 40 10.72 -4.79 2.03
N LYS A 41 10.90 -3.52 2.41
CA LYS A 41 11.87 -3.13 3.45
C LYS A 41 11.47 -3.67 4.82
N ILE A 42 10.17 -3.68 5.13
CA ILE A 42 9.66 -4.26 6.38
C ILE A 42 9.83 -5.77 6.38
N GLU A 43 9.44 -6.46 5.30
CA GLU A 43 9.61 -7.91 5.14
C GLU A 43 11.08 -8.32 5.36
N ALA A 44 12.02 -7.61 4.73
CA ALA A 44 13.45 -7.87 4.90
C ALA A 44 13.95 -7.66 6.34
N ALA A 45 13.34 -6.73 7.09
CA ALA A 45 13.75 -6.39 8.45
C ALA A 45 13.10 -7.29 9.52
N THR A 46 11.91 -7.83 9.26
CA THR A 46 11.11 -8.61 10.24
C THR A 46 10.96 -10.09 9.90
N SER A 47 11.35 -10.52 8.69
CA SER A 47 11.03 -11.87 8.16
C SER A 47 9.54 -12.20 8.14
N MET A 48 8.66 -11.20 8.15
CA MET A 48 7.22 -11.36 7.96
C MET A 48 6.89 -11.42 6.47
N ASP A 49 5.87 -12.20 6.12
CA ASP A 49 5.26 -12.16 4.79
C ASP A 49 4.17 -11.07 4.79
N LEU A 50 4.34 -10.04 3.96
CA LEU A 50 3.37 -8.96 3.78
C LEU A 50 2.74 -9.00 2.38
N GLY A 51 2.80 -10.16 1.70
CA GLY A 51 2.27 -10.37 0.36
C GLY A 51 0.80 -9.98 0.23
N GLU A 52 -0.02 -10.26 1.24
CA GLU A 52 -1.45 -9.92 1.25
C GLU A 52 -1.73 -8.41 1.18
N PHE A 53 -0.79 -7.59 1.66
CA PHE A 53 -0.90 -6.13 1.66
C PHE A 53 -0.39 -5.50 0.37
N LYS A 54 0.33 -6.23 -0.47
CA LYS A 54 0.86 -5.68 -1.73
C LYS A 54 -0.27 -5.43 -2.73
N VAL A 55 -0.06 -4.43 -3.58
CA VAL A 55 -0.84 -4.27 -4.81
C VAL A 55 -0.15 -5.12 -5.88
N THR A 56 -0.86 -6.09 -6.43
CA THR A 56 -0.37 -7.03 -7.43
C THR A 56 -0.48 -6.44 -8.84
N GLU A 57 0.28 -6.99 -9.80
CA GLU A 57 0.34 -6.46 -11.17
C GLU A 57 -1.00 -6.56 -11.92
N ASP A 58 -1.86 -7.51 -11.57
CA ASP A 58 -3.21 -7.64 -12.14
C ASP A 58 -4.16 -6.50 -11.76
N LEU A 59 -3.82 -5.72 -10.73
CA LEU A 59 -4.54 -4.51 -10.33
C LEU A 59 -4.06 -3.26 -11.09
N LEU A 60 -3.03 -3.41 -11.94
CA LEU A 60 -2.50 -2.36 -12.77
C LEU A 60 -3.06 -2.46 -14.20
N TYR A 61 -3.50 -1.33 -14.75
CA TYR A 61 -4.10 -1.29 -16.08
C TYR A 61 -3.78 0.00 -16.83
N ARG A 62 -4.02 0.01 -18.14
CA ARG A 62 -3.93 1.24 -18.95
C ARG A 62 -5.19 2.07 -18.77
N SER A 63 -5.05 3.27 -18.24
CA SER A 63 -6.15 4.22 -18.07
C SER A 63 -6.62 4.77 -19.43
N VAL A 64 -7.92 4.97 -19.59
CA VAL A 64 -8.50 5.59 -20.80
C VAL A 64 -8.34 7.10 -20.71
N ALA A 65 -7.70 7.70 -21.71
CA ALA A 65 -7.57 9.15 -21.83
C ALA A 65 -8.79 9.76 -22.54
N SER A 66 -9.25 9.12 -23.62
CA SER A 66 -10.42 9.55 -24.37
C SER A 66 -11.00 8.40 -25.19
N GLY A 67 -12.29 8.48 -25.50
CA GLY A 67 -12.96 7.56 -26.42
C GLY A 67 -13.80 8.34 -27.42
N ASN A 68 -13.75 7.95 -28.69
CA ASN A 68 -14.63 8.46 -29.73
C ASN A 68 -15.73 7.42 -29.99
N TYR A 69 -16.97 7.76 -29.61
CA TYR A 69 -18.12 6.86 -29.76
C TYR A 69 -18.44 6.54 -31.23
N LEU A 70 -18.28 7.52 -32.14
CA LEU A 70 -18.63 7.37 -33.54
C LEU A 70 -17.64 6.49 -34.31
N THR A 71 -16.34 6.55 -33.96
CA THR A 71 -15.29 5.77 -34.64
C THR A 71 -14.85 4.52 -33.87
N GLY A 72 -15.32 4.35 -32.62
CA GLY A 72 -14.87 3.29 -31.72
C GLY A 72 -13.42 3.41 -31.23
N LYS A 73 -12.73 4.51 -31.57
CA LYS A 73 -11.32 4.70 -31.21
C LYS A 73 -11.18 5.07 -29.74
N VAL A 74 -10.38 4.30 -28.99
CA VAL A 74 -10.00 4.58 -27.60
C VAL A 74 -8.53 4.96 -27.56
N ASN A 75 -8.22 6.09 -26.92
CA ASN A 75 -6.85 6.49 -26.63
C ASN A 75 -6.59 6.25 -25.14
N TYR A 76 -5.47 5.63 -24.83
CA TYR A 76 -5.04 5.34 -23.46
C TYR A 76 -4.01 6.38 -23.00
N ARG A 77 -3.95 6.60 -21.68
CA ARG A 77 -2.86 7.33 -21.04
C ARG A 77 -1.59 6.48 -21.08
N ASP A 78 -0.45 7.15 -21.08
CA ASP A 78 0.84 6.46 -20.92
C ASP A 78 0.97 5.85 -19.52
N GLY A 79 1.75 4.78 -19.43
CA GLY A 79 2.02 4.08 -18.18
C GLY A 79 0.89 3.18 -17.69
N LEU A 80 1.09 2.64 -16.49
CA LEU A 80 0.14 1.81 -15.77
C LEU A 80 -0.45 2.59 -14.60
N TRP A 81 -1.71 2.28 -14.32
CA TRP A 81 -2.54 2.98 -13.36
C TRP A 81 -3.19 1.98 -12.42
N CYS A 82 -3.43 2.41 -11.19
CA CYS A 82 -4.16 1.67 -10.17
C CYS A 82 -5.33 2.52 -9.71
N ARG A 83 -6.45 1.90 -9.36
CA ARG A 83 -7.53 2.63 -8.68
C ARG A 83 -7.02 3.17 -7.35
N ARG A 84 -7.25 4.45 -7.09
CA ARG A 84 -6.83 5.10 -5.84
C ARG A 84 -7.39 4.38 -4.62
N GLU A 85 -8.66 3.95 -4.69
CA GLU A 85 -9.34 3.23 -3.62
C GLU A 85 -8.61 1.93 -3.24
N THR A 86 -8.09 1.20 -4.24
CA THR A 86 -7.39 -0.06 -4.04
C THR A 86 -6.09 0.16 -3.29
N LEU A 87 -5.28 1.15 -3.71
CA LEU A 87 -4.02 1.48 -3.04
C LEU A 87 -4.27 1.98 -1.61
N LEU A 88 -5.25 2.86 -1.41
CA LEU A 88 -5.60 3.35 -0.07
C LEU A 88 -6.09 2.23 0.85
N HIS A 89 -6.91 1.32 0.35
CA HIS A 89 -7.37 0.17 1.13
C HIS A 89 -6.20 -0.69 1.61
N LYS A 90 -5.20 -0.93 0.74
CA LYS A 90 -3.98 -1.65 1.12
C LYS A 90 -3.14 -0.90 2.15
N ILE A 91 -2.95 0.41 1.97
CA ILE A 91 -2.24 1.28 2.92
C ILE A 91 -2.93 1.28 4.29
N ASP A 92 -4.25 1.49 4.34
CA ASP A 92 -4.99 1.51 5.59
C ASP A 92 -4.95 0.14 6.29
N SER A 93 -5.05 -0.95 5.53
CA SER A 93 -5.00 -2.31 6.06
C SER A 93 -3.67 -2.61 6.73
N VAL A 94 -2.55 -2.26 6.10
CA VAL A 94 -1.22 -2.52 6.67
C VAL A 94 -0.94 -1.63 7.90
N LEU A 95 -1.36 -0.37 7.88
CA LEU A 95 -1.20 0.51 9.04
C LEU A 95 -2.01 -0.01 10.24
N ARG A 96 -3.25 -0.46 10.01
CA ARG A 96 -4.08 -1.08 11.06
C ARG A 96 -3.47 -2.37 11.60
N TYR A 97 -2.88 -3.20 10.73
CA TYR A 97 -2.18 -4.42 11.13
C TYR A 97 -1.06 -4.11 12.12
N PHE A 98 -0.21 -3.12 11.82
CA PHE A 98 0.87 -2.72 12.72
C PHE A 98 0.37 -2.09 14.04
N THR A 99 -0.71 -1.31 14.01
CA THR A 99 -1.35 -0.80 15.25
C THR A 99 -1.92 -1.93 16.11
N GLY A 100 -2.52 -2.95 15.48
CA GLY A 100 -3.03 -4.14 16.15
C GLY A 100 -1.92 -4.95 16.83
N LEU A 101 -0.77 -5.11 16.16
CA LEU A 101 0.41 -5.77 16.73
C LEU A 101 0.91 -5.06 18.00
N GLN A 102 1.02 -3.73 17.97
CA GLN A 102 1.42 -2.95 19.14
C GLN A 102 0.43 -3.13 20.31
N SER A 103 -0.86 -3.06 20.03
CA SER A 103 -1.92 -3.20 21.04
C SER A 103 -1.99 -4.62 21.65
N GLY A 104 -1.58 -5.65 20.89
CA GLY A 104 -1.51 -7.03 21.35
C GLY A 104 -0.31 -7.32 22.24
N GLN A 105 0.83 -6.64 22.03
CA GLN A 105 2.01 -6.75 22.89
C GLN A 105 1.79 -6.14 24.28
N ASP A 106 0.98 -5.09 24.39
CA ASP A 106 0.62 -4.47 25.68
C ASP A 106 -0.41 -5.29 26.49
N ARG A 107 -1.03 -6.32 25.90
CA ARG A 107 -1.97 -7.21 26.59
C ARG A 107 -1.32 -8.55 26.93
N GLN A 108 -0.35 -8.54 27.83
CA GLN A 108 -0.06 -9.75 28.60
C GLN A 108 -1.24 -9.99 29.56
N ILE A 109 -2.24 -10.75 29.10
CA ILE A 109 -3.41 -11.09 29.91
C ILE A 109 -2.94 -12.02 31.03
N ASP A 110 -2.74 -11.44 32.21
CA ASP A 110 -2.43 -12.15 33.45
C ASP A 110 -3.72 -12.84 33.92
N PHE A 111 -3.96 -14.06 33.42
CA PHE A 111 -5.05 -14.90 33.92
C PHE A 111 -4.68 -15.41 35.32
N LYS A 112 -4.86 -14.55 36.34
CA LYS A 112 -4.93 -15.00 37.73
C LYS A 112 -6.18 -15.85 37.90
N ARG A 113 -5.99 -17.17 37.98
CA ARG A 113 -7.00 -18.08 38.52
C ARG A 113 -7.19 -17.74 40.00
N SER A 114 -8.35 -17.20 40.36
CA SER A 114 -8.86 -17.21 41.74
C SER A 114 -9.75 -18.42 41.93
#